data_AF-A0A9D8WWH6-F1
#
_entry.id   AF-A0A9D8WWH6-F1
#
_cell.length_a   1.000
_cell.length_b   1.000
_cell.length_c   1.000
_cell.angle_alpha   90.00
_cell.angle_beta   90.00
_cell.angle_gamma   90.00
#
_symmetry.space_group_name_H-M   'P 1'
#
loop_
_entity.id
_entity.type
_entity.pdbx_description
1 polymer ?
#
loop_
_entity_poly.entity_id
_entity_poly.type
_entity_poly.pdbx_seq_one_letter_code
_entity_poly.pdbx_strand_id
1 'polypeptide(L)'
;MKGFTLIELLVVVLIIGILSAVALPQYQTAVDKARYAKIIPMTRALKDATEVYYLANGTYQFKINDIDLQGPAGCTFPAADNVVYCQDSWYDILNSGNDVVGFTGPRYKSDGSANSEIVNAYRIWLDNGTGEKSGRRECLAYDGSARAHRLCRALGGVRQGSTNVYTLP
;
A
#
# COMPACT_ATOMS: atom_id res chain seq x y z
N MET A 1 43.64 -34.47 -5.75
CA MET A 1 42.57 -33.48 -5.46
C MET A 1 41.64 -34.11 -4.43
N LYS A 2 41.48 -33.50 -3.25
CA LYS A 2 40.47 -33.93 -2.27
C LYS A 2 39.13 -33.41 -2.80
N GLY A 3 38.38 -34.30 -3.45
CA GLY A 3 37.05 -33.99 -3.99
C GLY A 3 36.01 -33.98 -2.89
N PHE A 4 35.11 -33.01 -2.95
CA PHE A 4 33.89 -32.96 -2.13
C PHE A 4 33.11 -34.27 -2.32
N THR A 5 32.61 -34.87 -1.24
CA THR A 5 31.83 -36.11 -1.38
C THR A 5 30.40 -35.79 -1.83
N LEU A 6 29.80 -36.68 -2.62
CA LEU A 6 28.40 -36.54 -3.05
C LEU A 6 27.42 -36.52 -1.87
N ILE A 7 27.76 -37.22 -0.79
CA ILE A 7 26.94 -37.25 0.42
C ILE A 7 27.00 -35.93 1.21
N GLU A 8 28.17 -35.27 1.27
CA GLU A 8 28.27 -33.93 1.88
C GLU A 8 27.40 -32.93 1.14
N LEU A 9 27.40 -32.97 -0.19
CA LEU A 9 26.57 -32.06 -0.98
C LEU A 9 25.08 -32.34 -0.82
N LEU A 10 24.68 -33.62 -0.72
CA LEU A 10 23.29 -34.02 -0.54
C LEU A 10 22.70 -33.52 0.79
N VAL A 11 23.43 -33.67 1.89
CA VAL A 11 22.99 -33.20 3.21
C VAL A 11 22.88 -31.67 3.24
N VAL A 12 23.80 -30.96 2.61
CA VAL A 12 23.75 -29.48 2.52
C VAL A 12 22.51 -29.01 1.78
N VAL A 13 22.19 -29.61 0.62
CA VAL A 13 20.99 -29.25 -0.14
C VAL A 13 19.71 -29.56 0.64
N LEU A 14 19.69 -30.67 1.39
CA LEU A 14 18.56 -31.04 2.24
C LEU A 14 18.32 -30.00 3.35
N ILE A 15 19.37 -29.56 4.05
CA ILE A 15 19.27 -28.55 5.11
C ILE A 15 18.82 -27.20 4.53
N ILE A 16 19.40 -26.75 3.42
CA ILE A 16 18.99 -25.50 2.75
C ILE A 16 17.52 -25.56 2.31
N GLY A 17 17.08 -26.72 1.81
CA GLY A 17 15.68 -26.97 1.46
C GLY A 17 14.71 -26.71 2.62
N ILE A 18 14.98 -27.26 3.80
CA ILE A 18 14.12 -27.08 4.99
C ILE A 18 14.11 -25.61 5.44
N LEU A 19 15.27 -24.96 5.51
CA LEU A 19 15.36 -23.57 5.94
C LEU A 19 14.63 -22.62 4.97
N SER A 20 14.76 -22.85 3.65
CA SER A 20 14.10 -22.02 2.63
C SER A 20 12.57 -22.06 2.71
N ALA A 21 11.99 -23.23 3.03
CA ALA A 21 10.55 -23.42 3.12
C ALA A 21 9.89 -22.55 4.21
N VAL A 22 10.59 -22.35 5.33
CA VAL A 22 10.10 -21.51 6.44
C VAL A 22 10.44 -20.03 6.23
N ALA A 23 11.60 -19.73 5.64
CA ALA A 23 12.08 -18.36 5.48
C ALA A 23 11.30 -17.55 4.42
N LEU A 24 10.94 -18.17 3.30
CA LEU A 24 10.29 -17.47 2.18
C LEU A 24 8.98 -16.74 2.53
N PRO A 25 7.98 -17.37 3.20
CA PRO A 25 6.73 -16.68 3.54
C PRO A 25 6.93 -15.54 4.55
N GLN A 26 7.92 -15.66 5.44
CA GLN A 26 8.27 -14.61 6.39
C GLN A 26 8.91 -13.41 5.68
N TYR A 27 9.86 -13.67 4.78
CA TYR A 27 10.52 -12.65 3.97
C TYR A 27 9.51 -11.85 3.13
N GLN A 28 8.58 -12.55 2.46
CA GLN A 28 7.51 -11.92 1.70
C GLN A 28 6.65 -10.96 2.54
N THR A 29 6.29 -11.36 3.76
CA THR A 29 5.52 -10.51 4.69
C THR A 29 6.31 -9.28 5.13
N ALA A 30 7.62 -9.43 5.36
CA ALA A 30 8.50 -8.32 5.73
C ALA A 30 8.62 -7.28 4.60
N VAL A 31 8.77 -7.74 3.35
CA VAL A 31 8.80 -6.86 2.16
C VAL A 31 7.50 -6.08 2.02
N ASP A 32 6.35 -6.72 2.22
CA ASP A 32 5.06 -6.01 2.17
C ASP A 32 4.91 -4.98 3.27
N LYS A 33 5.34 -5.30 4.49
CA LYS A 33 5.32 -4.35 5.59
C LYS A 33 6.18 -3.13 5.28
N ALA A 34 7.34 -3.32 4.66
CA ALA A 34 8.19 -2.22 4.21
C ALA A 34 7.52 -1.36 3.12
N ARG A 35 6.90 -2.01 2.11
CA ARG A 35 6.13 -1.31 1.06
C ARG A 35 4.96 -0.52 1.65
N TYR A 36 4.25 -1.11 2.61
CA TYR A 36 3.14 -0.47 3.30
C TYR A 36 3.60 0.72 4.15
N ALA A 37 4.72 0.60 4.86
CA ALA A 37 5.29 1.69 5.63
C ALA A 37 5.70 2.89 4.76
N LYS A 38 6.13 2.63 3.51
CA LYS A 38 6.51 3.68 2.54
C LYS A 38 5.32 4.54 2.12
N ILE A 39 4.12 3.95 1.97
CA ILE A 39 2.95 4.69 1.46
C ILE A 39 2.25 5.53 2.52
N ILE A 40 2.26 5.12 3.80
CA ILE A 40 1.59 5.84 4.90
C ILE A 40 1.93 7.35 4.97
N PRO A 41 3.21 7.77 5.03
CA PRO A 41 3.55 9.18 5.17
C PRO A 41 3.07 10.02 3.98
N MET A 42 3.17 9.48 2.77
CA MET A 42 2.73 10.16 1.56
C MET A 42 1.20 10.30 1.53
N THR A 43 0.46 9.24 1.89
CA THR A 43 -1.01 9.30 1.99
C THR A 43 -1.45 10.33 3.04
N ARG A 44 -0.73 10.47 4.15
CA ARG A 44 -1.00 11.52 5.16
C ARG A 44 -0.75 12.92 4.62
N ALA A 45 0.38 13.14 3.95
CA ALA A 45 0.67 14.43 3.34
C ALA A 45 -0.41 14.83 2.30
N LEU A 46 -0.86 13.87 1.49
CA LEU A 46 -1.96 14.09 0.54
C LEU A 46 -3.28 14.41 1.24
N LYS A 47 -3.61 13.71 2.35
CA LYS A 47 -4.77 14.05 3.19
C LYS A 47 -4.66 15.48 3.68
N ASP A 48 -3.57 15.83 4.34
CA ASP A 48 -3.40 17.13 4.97
C ASP A 48 -3.50 18.27 3.94
N ALA A 49 -2.89 18.09 2.77
CA ALA A 49 -2.98 19.06 1.68
C ALA A 49 -4.41 19.18 1.12
N THR A 50 -5.15 18.06 1.06
CA THR A 50 -6.56 18.04 0.68
C THR A 50 -7.45 18.75 1.72
N GLU A 51 -7.16 18.59 3.01
CA GLU A 51 -7.88 19.31 4.07
C GLU A 51 -7.62 20.82 4.01
N VAL A 52 -6.38 21.23 3.77
CA VAL A 52 -6.04 22.66 3.61
C VAL A 52 -6.83 23.27 2.45
N TYR A 53 -6.95 22.56 1.32
CA TYR A 53 -7.78 23.00 0.21
C TYR A 53 -9.25 23.16 0.62
N TYR A 54 -9.80 22.19 1.37
CA TYR A 54 -11.18 22.27 1.87
C TYR A 54 -11.38 23.47 2.79
N LEU A 55 -10.43 23.77 3.67
CA LEU A 55 -10.52 24.94 4.56
C LEU A 55 -10.51 26.27 3.79
N ALA A 56 -9.85 26.33 2.64
CA ALA A 56 -9.83 27.51 1.78
C ALA A 56 -11.11 27.65 0.93
N ASN A 57 -11.61 26.54 0.38
CA ASN A 57 -12.63 26.55 -0.68
C ASN A 57 -14.00 25.99 -0.27
N GLY A 58 -14.10 25.36 0.90
CA GLY A 58 -15.32 24.73 1.42
C GLY A 58 -15.75 23.45 0.70
N THR A 59 -14.91 22.91 -0.19
CA THR A 59 -15.21 21.73 -1.01
C THR A 59 -13.96 20.89 -1.24
N TYR A 60 -14.13 19.57 -1.39
CA TYR A 60 -13.07 18.66 -1.81
C TYR A 60 -12.94 18.56 -3.34
N GLN A 61 -13.71 19.32 -4.12
CA GLN A 61 -13.53 19.36 -5.57
C GLN A 61 -12.29 20.20 -5.93
N PHE A 62 -11.14 19.54 -5.99
CA PHE A 62 -9.89 20.09 -6.48
C PHE A 62 -9.39 19.26 -7.66
N LYS A 63 -8.54 19.86 -8.49
CA LYS A 63 -7.61 19.15 -9.36
C LYS A 63 -6.27 19.08 -8.66
N ILE A 64 -5.46 18.08 -8.96
CA ILE A 64 -4.20 17.89 -8.24
C ILE A 64 -3.24 19.09 -8.33
N ASN A 65 -3.35 19.91 -9.39
CA ASN A 65 -2.59 21.16 -9.54
C ASN A 65 -3.05 22.28 -8.60
N ASP A 66 -4.26 22.19 -8.04
CA ASP A 66 -4.79 23.18 -7.10
C ASP A 66 -4.27 22.93 -5.67
N ILE A 67 -3.63 21.78 -5.46
CA ILE A 67 -2.98 21.42 -4.19
C ILE A 67 -1.48 21.68 -4.33
N ASP A 68 -0.95 22.54 -3.47
CA ASP A 68 0.49 22.81 -3.38
C ASP A 68 1.21 21.69 -2.61
N LEU A 69 1.43 20.56 -3.29
CA LEU A 69 2.24 19.46 -2.78
C LEU A 69 3.44 19.21 -3.69
N GLN A 70 4.63 19.52 -3.20
CA GLN A 70 5.85 19.02 -3.80
C GLN A 70 6.00 17.54 -3.44
N GLY A 71 5.63 16.66 -4.37
CA GLY A 71 5.84 15.23 -4.19
C GLY A 71 7.31 14.85 -4.06
N PRO A 72 7.61 13.73 -3.41
CA PRO A 72 8.96 13.19 -3.36
C PRO A 72 9.45 12.84 -4.79
N ALA A 73 10.77 12.87 -4.97
CA ALA A 73 11.39 12.54 -6.26
C ALA A 73 10.92 11.18 -6.78
N GLY A 74 10.58 11.11 -8.07
CA GLY A 74 10.08 9.89 -8.72
C GLY A 74 8.56 9.68 -8.62
N CYS A 75 7.82 10.71 -8.19
CA CYS A 75 6.36 10.76 -8.31
C CYS A 75 5.91 11.80 -9.36
N THR A 76 4.85 11.48 -10.08
CA THR A 76 4.22 12.29 -11.13
C THR A 76 2.80 12.64 -10.71
N PHE A 77 2.44 13.91 -10.91
CA PHE A 77 1.15 14.52 -10.55
C PHE A 77 0.48 15.00 -11.84
N PRO A 78 -0.38 14.18 -12.47
CA PRO A 78 -1.04 14.55 -13.70
C PRO A 78 -2.18 15.54 -13.42
N ALA A 79 -2.14 16.70 -14.07
CA ALA A 79 -3.06 17.82 -13.85
C ALA A 79 -4.58 17.51 -13.96
N ALA A 80 -4.95 16.46 -14.68
CA ALA A 80 -6.34 16.11 -14.98
C ALA A 80 -6.87 14.92 -14.17
N ASP A 81 -6.05 14.36 -13.28
CA ASP A 81 -6.38 13.16 -12.52
C ASP A 81 -6.13 13.41 -11.03
N ASN A 82 -6.91 12.78 -10.17
CA ASN A 82 -6.69 12.81 -8.71
C ASN A 82 -5.75 11.68 -8.26
N VAL A 83 -4.97 11.15 -9.20
CA VAL A 83 -4.06 10.03 -8.98
C VAL A 83 -2.62 10.48 -9.07
N VAL A 84 -1.84 10.16 -8.03
CA VAL A 84 -0.39 10.35 -8.00
C VAL A 84 0.29 9.03 -8.34
N TYR A 85 1.21 9.06 -9.30
CA TYR A 85 1.92 7.88 -9.77
C TYR A 85 3.37 7.94 -9.31
N CYS A 86 3.87 6.92 -8.63
CA CYS A 86 5.29 6.78 -8.30
C CYS A 86 5.82 5.43 -8.78
N GLN A 87 7.14 5.27 -8.75
CA GLN A 87 7.80 4.05 -9.25
C GLN A 87 7.28 2.74 -8.63
N ASP A 88 7.06 2.70 -7.31
CA ASP A 88 6.64 1.47 -6.60
C ASP A 88 5.28 1.62 -5.87
N SER A 89 4.56 2.71 -6.12
CA SER A 89 3.32 3.02 -5.42
C SER A 89 2.50 4.00 -6.23
N TRP A 90 1.21 4.03 -6.00
CA TRP A 90 0.35 5.10 -6.50
C TRP A 90 -0.68 5.46 -5.45
N TYR A 91 -1.23 6.66 -5.57
CA TYR A 91 -2.17 7.22 -4.63
C TYR A 91 -3.39 7.73 -5.37
N ASP A 92 -4.56 7.52 -4.81
CA ASP A 92 -5.84 7.94 -5.36
C ASP A 92 -6.52 8.83 -4.34
N ILE A 93 -6.76 10.08 -4.71
CA ILE A 93 -7.38 11.06 -3.85
C ILE A 93 -8.85 11.16 -4.25
N LEU A 94 -9.73 11.06 -3.27
CA LEU A 94 -11.18 11.01 -3.43
C LEU A 94 -11.67 9.77 -4.18
N ASN A 95 -10.98 8.63 -4.02
CA ASN A 95 -11.37 7.36 -4.64
C ASN A 95 -12.85 6.99 -4.36
N SER A 96 -13.30 7.20 -3.11
CA SER A 96 -14.68 7.04 -2.64
C SER A 96 -15.38 8.39 -2.40
N GLY A 97 -14.79 9.50 -2.86
CA GLY A 97 -15.30 10.87 -2.73
C GLY A 97 -14.83 11.66 -1.51
N ASN A 98 -14.26 11.01 -0.49
CA ASN A 98 -13.82 11.66 0.75
C ASN A 98 -12.70 10.88 1.49
N ASP A 99 -11.81 10.25 0.74
CA ASP A 99 -10.69 9.47 1.25
C ASP A 99 -9.43 9.67 0.41
N VAL A 100 -8.28 9.30 0.97
CA VAL A 100 -7.03 9.18 0.24
C VAL A 100 -6.54 7.75 0.39
N VAL A 101 -6.22 7.11 -0.72
CA VAL A 101 -5.80 5.70 -0.75
C VAL A 101 -4.41 5.60 -1.36
N GLY A 102 -3.44 5.04 -0.63
CA GLY A 102 -2.14 4.64 -1.15
C GLY A 102 -2.10 3.14 -1.42
N PHE A 103 -1.58 2.74 -2.58
CA PHE A 103 -1.49 1.35 -3.01
C PHE A 103 -0.04 0.86 -3.00
N THR A 104 0.19 -0.37 -2.53
CA THR A 104 1.53 -0.99 -2.55
C THR A 104 1.82 -1.59 -3.93
N GLY A 105 2.81 -1.06 -4.65
CA GLY A 105 3.19 -1.50 -6.00
C GLY A 105 2.85 -0.47 -7.08
N PRO A 106 3.47 -0.56 -8.27
CA PRO A 106 3.15 0.31 -9.40
C PRO A 106 1.72 0.02 -9.91
N ARG A 107 1.04 1.05 -10.44
CA ARG A 107 -0.31 0.89 -11.02
C ARG A 107 -0.30 0.08 -12.31
N TYR A 108 0.74 0.27 -13.11
CA TYR A 108 0.93 -0.40 -14.39
C TYR A 108 2.20 -1.25 -14.33
N LYS A 109 2.16 -2.41 -15.00
CA LYS A 109 3.36 -3.22 -15.24
C LYS A 109 4.22 -2.55 -16.31
N SER A 110 5.44 -3.05 -16.51
CA SER A 110 6.37 -2.51 -17.51
C SER A 110 5.87 -2.63 -18.95
N ASP A 111 4.92 -3.52 -19.21
CA ASP A 111 4.23 -3.70 -20.49
C ASP A 111 3.03 -2.75 -20.68
N GLY A 112 2.74 -1.88 -19.70
CA GLY A 112 1.60 -0.97 -19.69
C GLY A 112 0.27 -1.59 -19.23
N SER A 113 0.21 -2.89 -18.96
CA SER A 113 -0.98 -3.54 -18.42
C SER A 113 -1.27 -3.14 -16.97
N ALA A 114 -2.53 -3.17 -16.57
CA ALA A 114 -2.91 -2.89 -15.18
C ALA A 114 -2.30 -3.93 -14.23
N ASN A 115 -1.76 -3.46 -13.10
CA ASN A 115 -1.17 -4.35 -12.11
C ASN A 115 -2.26 -4.97 -11.22
N SER A 116 -2.55 -6.26 -11.44
CA SER A 116 -3.47 -7.05 -10.62
C SER A 116 -2.83 -7.67 -9.38
N GLU A 117 -1.51 -7.51 -9.18
CA GLU A 117 -0.75 -8.12 -8.07
C GLU A 117 -0.64 -7.20 -6.85
N ILE A 118 -1.47 -6.15 -6.79
CA ILE A 118 -1.50 -5.22 -5.67
C ILE A 118 -2.03 -5.97 -4.44
N VAL A 119 -1.17 -6.12 -3.43
CA VAL A 119 -1.46 -6.93 -2.24
C VAL A 119 -2.25 -6.14 -1.21
N ASN A 120 -1.85 -4.90 -0.93
CA ASN A 120 -2.46 -4.07 0.10
C ASN A 120 -2.60 -2.61 -0.32
N ALA A 121 -3.52 -1.91 0.34
CA ALA A 121 -3.61 -0.46 0.29
C ALA A 121 -3.87 0.13 1.69
N TYR A 122 -3.41 1.36 1.90
CA TYR A 122 -3.67 2.17 3.07
C TYR A 122 -4.65 3.26 2.70
N ARG A 123 -5.80 3.30 3.36
CA ARG A 123 -6.81 4.34 3.19
C ARG A 123 -6.87 5.20 4.45
N ILE A 124 -6.97 6.50 4.25
CA ILE A 124 -7.33 7.45 5.30
C ILE A 124 -8.52 8.26 4.84
N TRP A 125 -9.54 8.35 5.68
CA TRP A 125 -10.72 9.17 5.40
C TRP A 125 -10.45 10.63 5.77
N LEU A 126 -10.99 11.54 4.97
CA LEU A 126 -10.92 12.97 5.20
C LEU A 126 -11.77 13.34 6.43
N ASP A 127 -11.33 14.35 7.17
CA ASP A 127 -11.90 14.77 8.45
C ASP A 127 -13.23 15.51 8.26
N ASN A 128 -13.34 16.35 7.22
CA ASN A 128 -14.59 17.06 6.89
C ASN A 128 -15.47 16.30 5.88
N GLY A 129 -15.20 15.01 5.67
CA GLY A 129 -16.02 14.16 4.81
C GLY A 129 -17.41 13.90 5.41
N THR A 130 -18.44 13.80 4.57
CA THR A 130 -19.80 13.49 4.99
C THR A 130 -19.94 12.01 5.39
N GLY A 131 -19.69 11.66 6.66
CA GLY A 131 -20.00 10.33 7.19
C GLY A 131 -19.25 9.91 8.46
N GLU A 132 -19.67 8.79 9.06
CA GLU A 132 -19.13 8.20 10.31
C GLU A 132 -17.67 7.70 10.22
N LYS A 133 -17.03 7.86 9.06
CA LYS A 133 -15.69 7.39 8.79
C LYS A 133 -14.63 8.48 8.85
N SER A 134 -15.01 9.73 9.14
CA SER A 134 -14.10 10.87 9.29
C SER A 134 -12.87 10.52 10.13
N GLY A 135 -11.68 10.82 9.60
CA GLY A 135 -10.38 10.56 10.24
C GLY A 135 -9.98 9.10 10.41
N ARG A 136 -10.83 8.14 10.01
CA ARG A 136 -10.57 6.70 10.17
C ARG A 136 -9.43 6.27 9.26
N ARG A 137 -8.61 5.35 9.76
CA ARG A 137 -7.53 4.70 9.00
C ARG A 137 -7.92 3.26 8.72
N GLU A 138 -7.70 2.82 7.49
CA GLU A 138 -8.09 1.49 7.03
C GLU A 138 -6.96 0.83 6.25
N CYS A 139 -6.79 -0.48 6.48
CA CYS A 139 -5.97 -1.35 5.66
C CYS A 139 -6.89 -2.18 4.76
N LEU A 140 -6.66 -2.10 3.46
CA LEU A 140 -7.38 -2.85 2.45
C LEU A 140 -6.51 -4.04 2.03
N ALA A 141 -7.05 -5.25 2.17
CA ALA A 141 -6.41 -6.48 1.73
C ALA A 141 -6.94 -6.85 0.34
N TYR A 142 -6.23 -6.48 -0.72
CA TYR A 142 -6.67 -6.75 -2.09
C TYR A 142 -6.41 -8.23 -2.47
N ASP A 143 -7.22 -8.73 -3.41
CA ASP A 143 -7.09 -10.06 -4.04
C ASP A 143 -7.43 -11.30 -3.19
N GLY A 144 -8.04 -11.14 -2.00
CA GLY A 144 -8.39 -12.29 -1.14
C GLY A 144 -7.18 -13.11 -0.68
N SER A 145 -5.96 -12.60 -0.90
CA SER A 145 -4.73 -13.28 -0.56
C SER A 145 -4.62 -13.40 0.96
N ALA A 146 -4.38 -14.62 1.45
CA ALA A 146 -4.17 -14.86 2.89
C ALA A 146 -3.01 -14.01 3.45
N ARG A 147 -2.05 -13.67 2.58
CA ARG A 147 -0.92 -12.77 2.87
C ARG A 147 -1.37 -11.34 3.17
N ALA A 148 -2.21 -10.75 2.33
CA ALA A 148 -2.73 -9.39 2.55
C ALA A 148 -3.51 -9.27 3.86
N HIS A 149 -4.33 -10.28 4.19
CA HIS A 149 -5.07 -10.32 5.44
C HIS A 149 -4.16 -10.44 6.67
N ARG A 150 -3.10 -11.25 6.59
CA ARG A 150 -2.11 -11.35 7.67
C ARG A 150 -1.40 -10.02 7.90
N LEU A 151 -1.07 -9.29 6.84
CA LEU A 151 -0.45 -7.96 6.98
C LEU A 151 -1.36 -6.98 7.73
N CYS A 152 -2.62 -6.83 7.30
CA CYS A 152 -3.54 -5.90 7.95
C CYS A 152 -3.77 -6.23 9.44
N ARG A 153 -3.83 -7.52 9.79
CA ARG A 153 -3.91 -7.95 11.21
C ARG A 153 -2.62 -7.66 11.98
N ALA A 154 -1.46 -7.89 11.36
CA ALA A 154 -0.16 -7.61 11.97
C ALA A 154 0.07 -6.11 12.22
N LEU A 155 -0.64 -5.23 11.50
CA LEU A 155 -0.66 -3.79 11.73
C LEU A 155 -1.65 -3.37 12.85
N GLY A 156 -2.27 -4.32 13.54
CA GLY A 156 -3.28 -4.05 14.58
C GLY A 156 -4.69 -3.83 14.03
N GLY A 157 -4.93 -4.12 12.75
CA GLY A 157 -6.21 -3.89 12.11
C GLY A 157 -7.32 -4.84 12.59
N VAL A 158 -8.49 -4.28 12.86
CA VAL A 158 -9.72 -5.02 13.19
C VAL A 158 -10.59 -5.13 11.94
N ARG A 159 -10.91 -6.35 11.52
CA ARG A 159 -11.69 -6.61 10.30
C ARG A 159 -13.12 -6.09 10.42
N GLN A 160 -13.59 -5.33 9.44
CA GLN A 160 -14.99 -4.89 9.36
C GLN A 160 -15.86 -5.99 8.74
N GLY A 161 -16.48 -6.83 9.57
CA GLY A 161 -17.38 -7.89 9.13
C GLY A 161 -16.71 -8.91 8.18
N SER A 162 -17.39 -9.25 7.08
CA SER A 162 -16.89 -10.16 6.04
C SER A 162 -16.07 -9.48 4.94
N THR A 163 -15.78 -8.18 5.07
CA THR A 163 -15.10 -7.40 4.03
C THR A 163 -13.59 -7.63 4.00
N ASN A 164 -12.93 -7.07 2.99
CA ASN A 164 -11.46 -7.00 2.90
C ASN A 164 -10.87 -5.77 3.61
N VAL A 165 -11.67 -5.08 4.42
CA VAL A 165 -11.31 -3.82 5.08
C VAL A 165 -11.02 -4.08 6.55
N TYR A 166 -9.91 -3.52 7.04
CA TYR A 166 -9.48 -3.59 8.43
C TYR A 166 -9.32 -2.17 8.96
N THR A 167 -10.03 -1.81 10.04
CA THR A 167 -9.82 -0.53 10.72
C THR A 167 -8.54 -0.59 11.54
N LEU A 168 -7.65 0.35 11.27
CA LEU A 168 -6.40 0.51 11.99
C LEU A 168 -6.62 1.37 13.25
N PRO A 169 -5.85 1.13 14.33
CA PRO A 169 -5.84 2.01 15.49
C PRO A 169 -5.31 3.39 15.12
#